data_AF-A0A5N5SZ50-F1
#
_entry.id   AF-A0A5N5SZ50-F1
#
_cell.length_a   1.000
_cell.length_b   1.000
_cell.length_c   1.000
_cell.angle_alpha   90.00
_cell.angle_beta   90.00
_cell.angle_gamma   90.00
#
_symmetry.space_group_name_H-M   'P 1'
#
loop_
_entity.id
_entity.type
_entity.pdbx_description
1 polymer ?
#
loop_
_entity_poly.entity_id
_entity_poly.type
_entity_poly.pdbx_seq_one_letter_code
_entity_poly.pdbx_strand_id
1 'polypeptide(L)' 'MKSVVLLSSLPFVSLFSHIMEIIAPEYFERGEASLEAACHDIDQWLPPLPGPLTLPLHGNLIKENG' A
#
# COMPACT_ATOMS: atom_id res chain seq x y z
N MET A 1 -21.68 2.39 -4.32
CA MET A 1 -20.86 1.19 -4.04
C MET A 1 -19.51 1.44 -4.68
N LYS A 2 -18.42 1.33 -3.94
CA LYS A 2 -17.04 1.49 -4.44
C LYS A 2 -16.28 0.21 -4.09
N SER A 3 -15.30 -0.17 -4.90
CA SER A 3 -14.46 -1.36 -4.68
C SER A 3 -13.04 -1.03 -5.12
N VAL A 4 -12.05 -1.54 -4.38
CA VAL A 4 -10.62 -1.38 -4.65
C VAL A 4 -10.03 -2.77 -4.81
N VAL A 5 -9.23 -2.97 -5.85
CA VAL A 5 -8.54 -4.23 -6.14
C VAL A 5 -7.07 -3.94 -6.37
N LEU A 6 -6.20 -4.63 -5.64
CA LEU A 6 -4.75 -4.56 -5.81
C LEU A 6 -4.26 -5.77 -6.60
N LEU A 7 -3.50 -5.52 -7.67
CA LEU A 7 -2.87 -6.54 -8.50
C LEU A 7 -1.35 -6.46 -8.33
N SER A 8 -0.72 -7.60 -8.07
CA SER A 8 0.73 -7.69 -7.90
C SER A 8 1.24 -9.03 -8.43
N SER A 9 2.46 -9.03 -8.98
CA SER A 9 3.19 -10.25 -9.36
C SER A 9 3.96 -10.86 -8.19
N LEU A 10 4.06 -10.15 -7.06
CA LEU A 10 4.79 -10.56 -5.87
C LEU A 10 3.86 -11.26 -4.88
N PRO A 11 4.33 -12.25 -4.10
CA PRO A 11 3.48 -13.01 -3.16
C PRO A 11 3.39 -12.39 -1.75
N PHE A 12 3.52 -11.07 -1.58
CA PHE A 12 3.48 -10.39 -0.27
C PHE A 12 2.07 -10.13 0.25
N VAL A 13 1.30 -11.19 0.49
CA VAL A 13 -0.14 -11.10 0.85
C VAL A 13 -0.35 -10.26 2.12
N SER A 14 0.52 -10.39 3.13
CA SER A 14 0.42 -9.65 4.39
C SER A 14 0.63 -8.15 4.20
N LEU A 15 1.67 -7.77 3.42
CA LEU A 15 1.90 -6.40 2.99
C LEU A 15 0.69 -5.82 2.24
N PHE A 16 0.21 -6.52 1.21
CA PHE A 16 -0.91 -6.04 0.40
C PHE A 16 -2.20 -5.90 1.20
N SER A 17 -2.44 -6.79 2.16
CA SER A 17 -3.59 -6.68 3.07
C SER A 17 -3.51 -5.41 3.91
N HIS A 18 -2.36 -5.10 4.51
CA HIS A 18 -2.17 -3.85 5.26
C HIS A 18 -2.32 -2.61 4.39
N ILE A 19 -1.80 -2.65 3.17
CA ILE A 19 -1.98 -1.57 2.19
C ILE A 19 -3.48 -1.35 1.91
N MET A 20 -4.25 -2.43 1.72
CA MET A 20 -5.69 -2.33 1.48
C MET A 20 -6.46 -1.82 2.69
N GLU A 21 -6.07 -2.17 3.92
CA GLU A 21 -6.68 -1.65 5.14
C GLU A 21 -6.54 -0.12 5.27
N ILE A 22 -5.48 0.46 4.69
CA ILE A 22 -5.24 1.90 4.69
C ILE A 22 -5.90 2.57 3.48
N ILE A 23 -5.61 2.09 2.27
CA ILE A 23 -6.04 2.73 1.02
C ILE A 23 -7.55 2.64 0.82
N ALA A 24 -8.17 1.49 1.15
CA ALA A 24 -9.59 1.30 0.91
C ALA A 24 -10.41 2.39 1.63
N PRO A 25 -10.40 2.52 2.97
CA PRO A 25 -11.22 3.54 3.66
C PRO A 25 -10.91 4.96 3.18
N GLU A 26 -9.63 5.30 2.99
CA GLU A 26 -9.21 6.60 2.47
C GLU A 26 -9.79 6.88 1.07
N TYR A 27 -9.93 5.88 0.21
CA TYR A 27 -10.60 6.02 -1.09
C TYR A 27 -12.12 6.18 -0.96
N PHE A 28 -12.75 5.45 -0.03
CA PHE A 28 -14.18 5.63 0.23
C PHE A 28 -14.50 7.06 0.68
N GLU A 29 -13.62 7.67 1.49
CA GLU A 29 -13.77 9.01 2.04
C GLU A 29 -13.33 10.14 1.09
N ARG A 30 -12.08 10.10 0.58
CA ARG A 30 -11.47 11.19 -0.18
C ARG A 30 -11.53 11.01 -1.70
N GLY A 31 -11.95 9.83 -2.18
CA GLY A 31 -12.01 9.52 -3.60
C GLY A 31 -10.63 9.32 -4.23
N GLU A 32 -10.48 9.66 -5.51
CA GLU A 32 -9.30 9.30 -6.30
C GLU A 32 -8.00 9.96 -5.81
N ALA A 33 -8.08 11.15 -5.19
CA ALA A 33 -6.91 11.86 -4.68
C ALA A 33 -6.11 11.06 -3.61
N SER A 34 -6.78 10.21 -2.82
CA SER A 34 -6.07 9.34 -1.87
C SER A 34 -5.36 8.18 -2.56
N LEU A 35 -5.91 7.66 -3.65
CA LEU A 35 -5.22 6.68 -4.49
C LEU A 35 -3.96 7.29 -5.11
N GLU A 36 -4.04 8.51 -5.64
CA GLU A 36 -2.88 9.21 -6.21
C GLU A 36 -1.77 9.39 -5.18
N ALA A 37 -2.11 9.83 -3.95
CA ALA A 37 -1.14 9.95 -2.87
C ALA A 37 -0.50 8.61 -2.48
N ALA A 38 -1.31 7.53 -2.44
CA ALA A 38 -0.78 6.20 -2.14
C ALA A 38 0.15 5.71 -3.25
N CYS A 39 -0.23 5.91 -4.51
CA CYS A 39 0.61 5.58 -5.66
C CYS A 39 1.92 6.35 -5.64
N HIS A 40 1.88 7.65 -5.28
CA HIS A 40 3.07 8.46 -5.13
C HIS A 40 4.02 7.90 -4.06
N ASP A 41 3.50 7.55 -2.88
CA ASP A 41 4.31 6.95 -1.81
C ASP A 41 4.93 5.61 -2.24
N ILE A 42 4.15 4.75 -2.91
CA ILE A 42 4.58 3.43 -3.39
C ILE A 42 5.69 3.54 -4.45
N ASP A 43 5.59 4.51 -5.36
CA ASP A 43 6.58 4.75 -6.41
C ASP A 43 7.95 5.17 -5.84
N GLN A 44 7.96 5.76 -4.64
CA GLN A 44 9.17 6.14 -3.91
C GLN A 44 9.80 5.00 -3.10
N TRP A 45 9.17 3.82 -3.05
CA TRP A 45 9.73 2.69 -2.31
C TRP A 45 11.01 2.20 -2.95
N LEU A 46 12.02 1.98 -2.10
CA LEU A 46 13.24 1.35 -2.54
C LEU A 46 12.95 -0.09 -3.00
N PRO A 47 13.71 -0.60 -3.98
CA PRO A 47 13.60 -2.00 -4.39
C PRO A 47 13.71 -2.93 -3.18
N PRO A 48 12.89 -3.99 -3.11
CA PRO A 48 12.91 -4.90 -1.98
C PRO A 48 14.28 -5.57 -1.86
N LEU A 49 14.98 -5.28 -0.77
CA LEU A 49 16.22 -5.96 -0.39
C LEU A 49 15.89 -7.17 0.51
N PRO A 50 16.72 -8.23 0.50
CA PRO A 50 16.54 -9.36 1.42
C PRO A 50 16.52 -8.89 2.88
N GLY A 51 15.44 -9.19 3.60
CA GLY A 51 15.26 -8.81 5.00
C GLY A 51 13.90 -8.16 5.27
N PRO A 52 13.69 -7.64 6.48
CA PRO A 52 12.45 -6.95 6.84
C PRO A 52 12.31 -5.65 6.04
N LEU A 53 11.16 -5.48 5.38
CA LEU A 53 10.83 -4.25 4.65
C LEU A 53 10.06 -3.32 5.57
N THR A 54 10.39 -2.03 5.55
CA THR A 54 9.60 -0.98 6.20
C THR A 54 9.26 0.07 5.15
N LEU A 55 7.98 0.20 4.84
CA LEU A 55 7.48 0.93 3.69
C LEU A 55 6.50 2.03 4.16
N PRO A 56 6.77 3.30 3.85
CA PRO A 56 5.87 4.40 4.20
C PRO A 56 4.64 4.41 3.29
N LEU A 57 3.45 4.59 3.85
CA LEU A 57 2.21 4.77 3.10
C LEU A 57 1.23 5.66 3.85
N HIS A 58 0.82 6.79 3.27
CA HIS A 58 -0.13 7.73 3.88
C HIS A 58 0.24 8.11 5.33
N GLY A 59 1.55 8.30 5.58
CA GLY A 59 2.08 8.60 6.92
C GLY A 59 2.16 7.42 7.89
N ASN A 60 1.79 6.20 7.48
CA ASN A 60 1.96 4.98 8.25
C ASN A 60 3.24 4.24 7.82
N LEU A 61 3.82 3.44 8.74
CA LEU A 61 4.93 2.53 8.43
C LEU A 61 4.41 1.10 8.39
N ILE A 62 4.36 0.53 7.19
CA ILE A 62 3.97 -0.87 6.98
C ILE A 62 5.22 -1.73 7.02
N LYS A 63 5.15 -2.87 7.70
CA LYS A 63 6.25 -3.82 7.80
C LYS A 63 5.90 -5.11 7.09
N GLU A 64 6.84 -5.62 6.31
CA GLU A 64 6.78 -6.99 5.80
C GLU A 64 7.96 -7.79 6.37
N ASN A 65 7.62 -8.87 7.08
CA ASN A 65 8.56 -9.81 7.65
C ASN A 65 8.49 -11.05 6.76
N GLY A 66 9.32 -11.06 5.71
CA GLY A 66 9.26 -12.05 4.62
C GLY A 66 9.20 -13.51 5.03
#